data_AF-A0A553K1I6-F1
#
_entry.id   AF-A0A553K1I6-F1
#
_cell.length_a   1.000
_cell.length_b   1.000
_cell.length_c   1.000
_cell.angle_alpha   90.00
_cell.angle_beta   90.00
_cell.angle_gamma   90.00
#
_symmetry.space_group_name_H-M   'P 1'
#
loop_
_entity.id
_entity.type
_entity.pdbx_description
1 polymer ?
#
loop_
_entity_poly.entity_id
_entity_poly.type
_entity_poly.pdbx_seq_one_letter_code
_entity_poly.pdbx_strand_id
1 'polypeptide(L)'
;MAGRHVATPSQERRIALTILIVGTVVSLASLLGGVWVVRAGVLLAIAMAFAAVAVARKQLERERVEHAEEIKEQLAARVALSEKHHADSVAMIERFGARTDNLKAVIANLRRQLGAANAELSSMRGNAVWLRAEVAERQARIDALTTRIAELEAEHSEKLVMLPRRGSAAALHPSAEDIWGEDEHPTMVDLAKLQLDGLPEIRSEVG
;
A
#
# COMPACT_ATOMS: atom_id res chain seq x y z
N MET A 1 6.40 58.12 -20.03
CA MET A 1 7.40 59.17 -20.31
C MET A 1 8.57 58.54 -21.03
N ALA A 2 8.82 58.96 -22.27
CA ALA A 2 9.75 58.32 -23.18
C ALA A 2 11.20 58.47 -22.72
N GLY A 3 11.89 57.34 -22.58
CA GLY A 3 13.32 57.28 -22.30
C GLY A 3 14.09 57.97 -23.42
N ARG A 4 14.71 59.11 -23.09
CA ARG A 4 15.56 59.85 -23.99
C ARG A 4 16.87 59.07 -24.10
N HIS A 5 16.94 58.15 -25.07
CA HIS A 5 18.19 57.51 -25.46
C HIS A 5 19.17 58.61 -25.90
N VAL A 6 20.06 59.00 -25.00
CA VAL A 6 21.25 59.75 -25.35
C VAL A 6 22.13 58.76 -26.10
N ALA A 7 21.99 58.72 -27.42
CA ALA A 7 22.89 57.97 -28.28
C ALA A 7 24.31 58.45 -27.97
N THR A 8 25.11 57.55 -27.40
CA THR A 8 26.55 57.76 -27.25
C THR A 8 27.11 58.12 -28.64
N PRO A 9 27.94 59.17 -28.75
CA PRO A 9 28.41 59.63 -30.05
C PRO A 9 29.18 58.49 -30.71
N SER A 10 28.62 57.94 -31.80
CA SER A 10 29.19 56.78 -32.47
C SER A 10 30.62 57.09 -32.90
N GLN A 11 31.53 56.19 -32.53
CA GLN A 11 32.94 56.22 -32.91
C GLN A 11 33.09 56.33 -34.44
N GLU A 12 32.14 55.74 -35.17
CA GLU A 12 31.98 55.88 -36.62
C GLU A 12 31.81 57.34 -37.07
N ARG A 13 31.00 58.14 -36.37
CA ARG A 13 30.79 59.56 -36.68
C ARG A 13 32.07 60.37 -36.43
N ARG A 14 32.84 60.03 -35.39
CA ARG A 14 34.14 60.68 -35.14
C ARG A 14 35.16 60.33 -36.23
N ILE A 15 35.22 59.07 -36.66
CA ILE A 15 36.11 58.63 -37.75
C ILE A 15 35.74 59.32 -39.06
N ALA A 16 34.46 59.32 -39.44
CA ALA A 16 33.99 60.00 -40.64
C ALA A 16 34.30 61.50 -40.62
N LEU A 17 34.14 62.16 -39.47
CA LEU A 17 34.41 63.59 -39.30
C LEU A 17 35.92 63.88 -39.38
N THR A 18 36.77 62.99 -38.85
CA THR A 18 38.23 63.13 -39.00
C THR A 18 38.69 62.99 -40.45
N ILE A 19 38.14 62.03 -41.21
CA ILE A 19 38.45 61.86 -42.63
C ILE A 19 38.01 63.10 -43.43
N LEU A 20 36.83 63.63 -43.13
CA LEU A 20 36.29 64.83 -43.78
C LEU A 20 37.17 66.06 -43.51
N ILE A 21 37.57 66.31 -42.26
CA ILE A 21 38.42 67.46 -41.91
C ILE A 21 39.80 67.33 -42.58
N VAL A 22 40.38 66.13 -42.58
CA VAL A 22 41.68 65.91 -43.24
C VAL A 22 41.57 66.14 -44.75
N GLY A 23 40.52 65.63 -45.39
CA GLY A 23 40.29 65.84 -46.83
C GLY A 23 40.08 67.30 -47.22
N THR A 24 39.36 68.08 -46.41
CA THR A 24 39.13 69.50 -46.68
C THR A 24 40.39 70.34 -46.50
N VAL A 25 41.19 70.06 -45.48
CA VAL A 25 42.48 70.73 -45.25
C VAL A 25 43.46 70.45 -46.40
N VAL A 26 43.51 69.21 -46.91
CA VAL A 26 44.35 68.84 -48.08
C VAL A 26 43.91 69.59 -49.34
N SER A 27 42.61 69.73 -49.58
CA SER A 27 42.07 70.46 -50.74
C SER A 27 42.39 71.96 -50.69
N LEU A 28 42.23 72.59 -49.51
CA LEU A 28 42.57 74.00 -49.28
C LEU A 28 44.08 74.26 -49.40
N ALA A 29 44.92 73.35 -48.94
CA ALA A 29 46.38 73.46 -49.09
C ALA A 29 46.84 73.38 -50.56
N SER A 30 46.09 72.65 -51.41
CA SER A 30 46.40 72.52 -52.84
C SER A 30 46.13 73.79 -53.65
N LEU A 31 45.37 74.75 -53.10
CA LEU A 31 45.04 76.02 -53.78
C LEU A 31 46.08 77.14 -53.53
N LEU A 32 46.97 77.00 -52.55
CA LEU A 32 47.78 78.11 -52.02
C LEU A 32 49.30 77.86 -51.94
N GLY A 33 49.81 76.66 -52.22
CA GLY A 33 51.21 76.30 -51.93
C GLY A 33 52.05 75.84 -53.12
N GLY A 34 53.32 76.27 -53.19
CA GLY A 34 54.31 75.72 -54.14
C GLY A 34 54.52 74.20 -53.97
N VAL A 35 55.11 73.53 -54.97
CA VAL A 35 55.25 72.05 -55.06
C VAL A 35 55.73 71.37 -53.76
N TRP A 36 56.55 72.06 -52.97
CA TRP A 36 57.03 71.59 -51.66
C TRP A 36 55.95 71.52 -50.57
N VAL A 37 54.99 72.45 -50.54
CA VAL A 37 53.89 72.50 -49.58
C VAL A 37 52.91 71.35 -49.82
N VAL A 38 52.62 71.03 -51.09
CA VAL A 38 51.75 69.89 -51.46
C VAL A 38 52.38 68.56 -51.02
N ARG A 39 53.69 68.38 -51.25
CA ARG A 39 54.41 67.16 -50.82
C ARG A 39 54.42 67.00 -49.29
N ALA A 40 54.62 68.10 -48.55
CA ALA A 40 54.56 68.09 -47.09
C ALA A 40 53.16 67.74 -46.56
N GLY A 41 52.10 68.27 -47.20
CA GLY A 41 50.71 67.96 -46.85
C GLY A 41 50.35 66.48 -47.08
N VAL A 42 50.80 65.89 -48.18
CA VAL A 42 50.59 64.47 -48.47
C VAL A 42 51.30 63.58 -47.43
N LEU A 43 52.54 63.91 -47.04
CA LEU A 43 53.24 63.16 -45.99
C LEU A 43 52.54 63.24 -44.63
N LEU A 44 52.03 64.42 -44.27
CA LEU A 44 51.24 64.60 -43.05
C LEU A 44 49.94 63.77 -43.08
N ALA A 45 49.25 63.74 -44.23
CA ALA A 45 48.04 62.94 -44.40
C ALA A 45 48.32 61.44 -44.27
N ILE A 46 49.43 60.96 -44.86
CA ILE A 46 49.86 59.55 -44.72
C ILE A 46 50.22 59.23 -43.27
N ALA A 47 50.93 60.12 -42.57
CA ALA A 47 51.28 59.93 -41.17
C ALA A 47 50.03 59.89 -40.27
N MET A 48 49.05 60.76 -40.51
CA MET A 48 47.77 60.76 -39.79
C MET A 48 46.92 59.53 -40.09
N ALA A 49 46.91 59.05 -41.35
CA ALA A 49 46.23 57.81 -41.72
C ALA A 49 46.85 56.61 -40.99
N PHE A 50 48.18 56.55 -40.90
CA PHE A 50 48.86 55.49 -40.17
C PHE A 50 48.58 55.55 -38.66
N ALA A 51 48.57 56.76 -38.08
CA ALA A 51 48.21 56.98 -36.69
C ALA A 51 46.76 56.55 -36.39
N ALA A 52 45.81 56.83 -37.29
CA ALA A 52 44.42 56.41 -37.16
C ALA A 52 44.28 54.87 -37.18
N VAL A 53 44.99 54.18 -38.09
CA VAL A 53 45.00 52.71 -38.14
C VAL A 53 45.62 52.11 -36.87
N ALA A 54 46.68 52.72 -36.35
CA ALA A 54 47.33 52.27 -35.11
C ALA A 54 46.40 52.44 -33.89
N VAL A 55 45.67 53.55 -33.80
CA VAL A 55 44.68 53.80 -32.74
C VAL A 55 43.49 52.84 -32.85
N ALA A 56 42.99 52.60 -34.06
CA ALA A 56 41.89 51.65 -34.30
C ALA A 56 42.28 50.22 -33.89
N ARG A 57 43.53 49.80 -34.17
CA ARG A 57 44.04 48.49 -33.72
C ARG A 57 44.12 48.40 -32.20
N LYS A 58 44.65 49.42 -31.53
CA LYS A 58 44.72 49.44 -30.06
C LYS A 58 43.33 49.45 -29.39
N GLN A 59 42.36 50.14 -29.99
CA GLN A 59 40.99 50.15 -29.48
C GLN A 59 40.35 48.76 -29.62
N LEU A 60 40.52 48.11 -30.77
CA LEU A 60 40.02 46.76 -31.02
C LEU A 60 40.65 45.72 -30.07
N GLU A 61 41.94 45.84 -29.75
CA GLU A 61 42.59 44.96 -28.78
C GLU A 61 42.04 45.11 -27.36
N ARG A 62 41.72 46.34 -26.93
CA ARG A 62 41.14 46.61 -25.59
C ARG A 62 39.74 46.05 -25.45
N GLU A 63 38.86 46.30 -26.42
CA GLU A 63 37.49 45.77 -26.40
C GLU A 63 37.47 44.24 -26.49
N ARG A 64 38.41 43.63 -27.22
CA ARG A 64 38.54 42.17 -27.28
C ARG A 64 38.93 41.54 -25.95
N VAL A 65 39.75 42.22 -25.14
CA VAL A 65 40.13 41.71 -23.82
C VAL A 65 38.94 41.80 -22.86
N GLU A 66 38.25 42.94 -22.83
CA GLU A 66 37.07 43.15 -21.98
C GLU A 66 35.93 42.18 -22.36
N HIS A 67 35.61 42.05 -23.65
CA HIS A 67 34.61 41.07 -24.10
C HIS A 67 35.03 39.62 -23.88
N ALA A 68 36.32 39.30 -23.96
CA ALA A 68 36.80 37.95 -23.65
C ALA A 68 36.63 37.62 -22.17
N GLU A 69 36.79 38.59 -21.27
CA GLU A 69 36.53 38.43 -19.84
C GLU A 69 35.02 38.27 -19.57
N GLU A 70 34.17 39.12 -20.14
CA GLU A 70 32.71 39.00 -20.02
C GLU A 70 32.19 37.65 -20.53
N ILE A 71 32.69 37.17 -21.68
CA ILE A 71 32.30 35.86 -22.23
C ILE A 71 32.76 34.73 -21.29
N LYS A 72 33.97 34.82 -20.72
CA LYS A 72 34.46 33.82 -19.76
C LYS A 72 33.58 33.75 -18.52
N GLU A 73 33.19 34.89 -17.97
CA GLU A 73 32.31 34.95 -16.80
C GLU A 73 30.91 34.40 -17.12
N GLN A 74 30.34 34.77 -18.27
CA GLN A 74 29.04 34.25 -18.70
C GLN A 74 29.08 32.73 -18.94
N LEU A 75 30.15 32.22 -19.56
CA LEU A 75 30.34 30.78 -19.76
C LEU A 75 30.50 30.06 -18.42
N ALA A 76 31.31 30.60 -17.50
CA ALA A 76 31.47 30.03 -16.16
C ALA A 76 30.14 29.97 -15.40
N ALA A 77 29.35 31.03 -15.47
CA ALA A 77 28.02 31.07 -14.86
C ALA A 77 27.05 30.05 -15.49
N ARG A 78 27.06 29.91 -16.82
CA ARG A 78 26.23 28.93 -17.54
C ARG A 78 26.63 27.49 -17.24
N VAL A 79 27.94 27.21 -17.19
CA VAL A 79 28.46 25.89 -16.82
C VAL A 79 28.05 25.56 -15.39
N ALA A 80 28.28 26.45 -14.43
CA ALA A 80 27.89 26.25 -13.05
C ALA A 80 26.37 26.04 -12.88
N LEU A 81 25.54 26.77 -13.65
CA LEU A 81 24.10 26.55 -13.69
C LEU A 81 23.75 25.16 -14.25
N SER A 82 24.38 24.76 -15.35
CA SER A 82 24.14 23.46 -15.99
C SER A 82 24.55 22.29 -15.09
N GLU A 83 25.66 22.42 -14.36
CA GLU A 83 26.13 21.44 -13.38
C GLU A 83 25.15 21.29 -12.22
N LYS A 84 24.63 22.41 -11.69
CA LYS A 84 23.58 22.38 -10.65
C LYS A 84 22.33 21.67 -11.16
N HIS A 85 21.86 22.01 -12.36
CA HIS A 85 20.70 21.34 -12.95
C HIS A 85 20.95 19.84 -13.18
N HIS A 86 22.17 19.45 -13.60
CA HIS A 86 22.54 18.04 -13.72
C HIS A 86 22.54 17.34 -12.36
N ALA A 87 23.14 17.95 -11.34
CA ALA A 87 23.18 17.38 -10.00
C ALA A 87 21.76 17.19 -9.43
N ASP A 88 20.88 18.19 -9.57
CA ASP A 88 19.48 18.11 -9.15
C ASP A 88 18.73 17.01 -9.92
N SER A 89 18.96 16.91 -11.23
CA SER A 89 18.33 15.89 -12.07
C SER A 89 18.77 14.48 -11.68
N VAL A 90 20.07 14.28 -11.42
CA VAL A 90 20.64 13.00 -10.96
C VAL A 90 20.08 12.63 -9.59
N ALA A 91 20.04 13.56 -8.65
CA ALA A 91 19.46 13.32 -7.33
C ALA A 91 17.96 12.97 -7.42
N MET A 92 17.22 13.58 -8.35
CA MET A 92 15.81 13.25 -8.59
C MET A 92 15.65 11.84 -9.18
N ILE A 93 16.49 11.46 -10.15
CA ILE A 93 16.51 10.11 -10.73
C ILE A 93 16.82 9.08 -9.66
N GLU A 94 17.80 9.33 -8.79
CA GLU A 94 18.16 8.43 -7.69
C GLU A 94 16.98 8.23 -6.72
N ARG A 95 16.28 9.31 -6.34
CA ARG A 95 15.06 9.23 -5.50
C ARG A 95 13.96 8.42 -6.17
N PHE A 96 13.76 8.58 -7.48
CA PHE A 96 12.77 7.78 -8.21
C PHE A 96 13.18 6.32 -8.34
N GLY A 97 14.48 6.03 -8.53
CA GLY A 97 15.03 4.69 -8.50
C GLY A 97 14.75 4.01 -7.15
N ALA A 98 15.13 4.66 -6.06
CA ALA A 98 14.88 4.17 -4.71
C ALA A 98 13.38 3.93 -4.42
N ARG A 99 12.49 4.84 -4.86
CA ARG A 99 11.04 4.66 -4.73
C ARG A 99 10.55 3.46 -5.54
N THR A 100 11.04 3.29 -6.76
CA THR A 100 10.67 2.17 -7.64
C THR A 100 11.08 0.84 -7.03
N ASP A 101 12.28 0.75 -6.45
CA ASP A 101 12.75 -0.48 -5.83
C ASP A 101 12.01 -0.78 -4.52
N ASN A 102 11.66 0.23 -3.73
CA ASN A 102 10.76 0.06 -2.59
C ASN A 102 9.39 -0.49 -3.03
N LEU A 103 8.77 0.11 -4.06
CA LEU A 103 7.50 -0.38 -4.59
C LEU A 103 7.59 -1.83 -5.09
N LYS A 104 8.66 -2.21 -5.79
CA LYS A 104 8.90 -3.61 -6.18
C LYS A 104 8.97 -4.53 -4.96
N ALA A 105 9.67 -4.12 -3.90
CA ALA A 105 9.79 -4.89 -2.68
C ALA A 105 8.43 -5.06 -1.98
N VAL A 106 7.63 -3.99 -1.90
CA VAL A 106 6.25 -4.03 -1.35
C VAL A 106 5.37 -4.96 -2.17
N ILE A 107 5.39 -4.87 -3.51
CA ILE A 107 4.63 -5.75 -4.40
C ILE A 107 5.03 -7.21 -4.19
N ALA A 108 6.33 -7.49 -4.08
CA ALA A 108 6.83 -8.84 -3.82
C ALA A 108 6.34 -9.37 -2.47
N ASN A 109 6.34 -8.53 -1.43
CA ASN A 109 5.82 -8.90 -0.12
C ASN A 109 4.32 -9.19 -0.16
N LEU A 110 3.53 -8.31 -0.79
CA LEU A 110 2.08 -8.50 -0.94
C LEU A 110 1.75 -9.77 -1.73
N ARG A 111 2.53 -10.11 -2.77
CA ARG A 111 2.35 -11.38 -3.50
C ARG A 111 2.61 -12.60 -2.62
N ARG A 112 3.62 -12.55 -1.74
CA ARG A 112 3.87 -13.65 -0.79
C ARG A 112 2.74 -13.78 0.23
N GLN A 113 2.26 -12.66 0.78
CA GLN A 113 1.13 -12.65 1.71
C GLN A 113 -0.14 -13.18 1.06
N LEU A 114 -0.44 -12.77 -0.18
CA LEU A 114 -1.56 -13.30 -0.95
C LEU A 114 -1.44 -14.81 -1.17
N GLY A 115 -0.24 -15.30 -1.50
CA GLY A 115 0.03 -16.73 -1.67
C GLY A 115 -0.21 -17.53 -0.37
N ALA A 116 0.31 -17.03 0.75
CA ALA A 116 0.11 -17.65 2.07
C ALA A 116 -1.38 -17.67 2.46
N ALA A 117 -2.07 -16.53 2.34
CA ALA A 117 -3.51 -16.43 2.64
C ALA A 117 -4.35 -17.37 1.76
N ASN A 118 -4.01 -17.51 0.47
CA ASN A 118 -4.71 -18.42 -0.43
C ASN A 118 -4.48 -19.89 -0.06
N ALA A 119 -3.27 -20.25 0.37
CA ALA A 119 -2.95 -21.59 0.87
C ALA A 119 -3.70 -21.92 2.16
N GLU A 120 -3.76 -20.98 3.11
CA GLU A 120 -4.55 -21.11 4.33
C GLU A 120 -6.04 -21.27 4.03
N LEU A 121 -6.59 -20.48 3.11
CA LEU A 121 -7.99 -20.58 2.69
C LEU A 121 -8.29 -21.93 2.04
N SER A 122 -7.37 -22.44 1.20
CA SER A 122 -7.48 -23.78 0.62
C SER A 122 -7.48 -24.87 1.70
N SER A 123 -6.60 -24.77 2.69
CA SER A 123 -6.55 -25.67 3.84
C SER A 123 -7.85 -25.63 4.67
N MET A 124 -8.34 -24.43 4.99
CA MET A 124 -9.60 -24.26 5.71
C MET A 124 -10.79 -24.83 4.94
N ARG A 125 -10.84 -24.65 3.61
CA ARG A 125 -11.86 -25.27 2.76
C ARG A 125 -11.77 -26.80 2.81
N GLY A 126 -10.57 -27.36 2.72
CA GLY A 126 -10.33 -28.81 2.85
C GLY A 126 -10.81 -29.34 4.20
N ASN A 127 -10.42 -28.69 5.29
CA ASN A 127 -10.85 -29.06 6.65
C ASN A 127 -12.37 -28.96 6.81
N ALA A 128 -13.01 -27.94 6.23
CA ALA A 128 -14.45 -27.79 6.29
C ALA A 128 -15.19 -28.89 5.49
N VAL A 129 -14.61 -29.41 4.40
CA VAL A 129 -15.16 -30.57 3.68
C VAL A 129 -14.99 -31.84 4.52
N TRP A 130 -13.79 -32.05 5.09
CA TRP A 130 -13.50 -33.20 5.93
C TRP A 130 -14.42 -33.24 7.17
N LEU A 131 -14.57 -32.13 7.88
CA LEU A 131 -15.47 -32.03 9.05
C LEU A 131 -16.93 -32.32 8.68
N ARG A 132 -17.39 -31.86 7.51
CA ARG A 132 -18.76 -32.18 7.04
C ARG A 132 -18.94 -33.67 6.79
N ALA A 133 -17.95 -34.33 6.20
CA ALA A 133 -17.99 -35.78 5.97
C ALA A 133 -18.00 -36.55 7.30
N GLU A 134 -17.13 -36.18 8.25
CA GLU A 134 -17.07 -36.77 9.59
C GLU A 134 -18.40 -36.61 10.35
N VAL A 135 -19.03 -35.43 10.29
CA VAL A 135 -20.35 -35.20 10.89
C VAL A 135 -21.42 -36.08 10.25
N ALA A 136 -21.43 -36.20 8.91
CA ALA A 136 -22.38 -37.06 8.22
C ALA A 136 -22.21 -38.55 8.58
N GLU A 137 -20.97 -39.01 8.71
CA GLU A 137 -20.68 -40.38 9.14
C GLU A 137 -21.15 -40.63 10.58
N ARG A 138 -20.85 -39.69 11.50
CA ARG A 138 -21.31 -39.79 12.88
C ARG A 138 -22.83 -39.79 12.97
N GLN A 139 -23.51 -38.98 12.18
CA GLN A 139 -24.97 -38.96 12.13
C GLN A 139 -25.52 -40.30 11.66
N ALA A 140 -24.97 -40.89 10.59
CA ALA A 140 -25.38 -42.21 10.12
C ALA A 140 -25.16 -43.31 11.18
N ARG A 141 -24.07 -43.25 11.95
CA ARG A 141 -23.83 -44.17 13.07
C ARG A 141 -24.85 -43.98 14.20
N ILE A 142 -25.18 -42.74 14.55
CA ILE A 142 -26.21 -42.43 15.56
C ILE A 142 -27.56 -43.00 15.10
N ASP A 143 -27.94 -42.77 13.84
CA ASP A 143 -29.19 -43.26 13.29
C ASP A 143 -29.25 -44.80 13.36
N ALA A 144 -28.19 -45.49 12.95
CA ALA A 144 -28.09 -46.96 13.02
C ALA A 144 -28.13 -47.52 14.45
N LEU A 145 -27.48 -46.84 15.41
CA LEU A 145 -27.54 -47.23 16.83
C LEU A 145 -28.94 -47.00 17.41
N THR A 146 -29.59 -45.90 17.02
CA THR A 146 -30.95 -45.57 17.45
C THR A 146 -31.95 -46.61 16.94
N THR A 147 -31.85 -47.02 15.67
CA THR A 147 -32.69 -48.11 15.14
C THR A 147 -32.42 -49.42 15.87
N ARG A 148 -31.16 -49.74 16.19
CA ARG A 148 -30.81 -50.97 16.91
C ARG A 148 -31.34 -50.98 18.34
N ILE A 149 -31.30 -49.85 19.04
CA ILE A 149 -31.90 -49.71 20.37
C ILE A 149 -33.41 -49.94 20.28
N ALA A 150 -34.09 -49.31 19.32
CA ALA A 150 -35.53 -49.49 19.13
C ALA A 150 -35.91 -50.95 18.84
N GLU A 151 -35.13 -51.66 18.01
CA GLU A 151 -35.30 -53.11 17.77
C GLU A 151 -35.14 -53.93 19.06
N LEU A 152 -34.09 -53.65 19.85
CA LEU A 152 -33.83 -54.37 21.10
C LEU A 152 -34.89 -54.09 22.17
N GLU A 153 -35.39 -52.85 22.25
CA GLU A 153 -36.49 -52.47 23.14
C GLU A 153 -37.78 -53.20 22.74
N ALA A 154 -38.09 -53.28 21.43
CA ALA A 154 -39.22 -54.05 20.94
C ALA A 154 -39.08 -55.55 21.29
N GLU A 155 -37.93 -56.17 21.02
CA GLU A 155 -37.67 -57.57 21.38
C GLU A 155 -37.77 -57.81 22.89
N HIS A 156 -37.26 -56.90 23.72
CA HIS A 156 -37.37 -57.00 25.18
C HIS A 156 -38.82 -56.88 25.64
N SER A 157 -39.59 -55.94 25.08
CA SER A 157 -41.00 -55.77 25.39
C SER A 157 -41.83 -57.01 25.02
N GLU A 158 -41.55 -57.62 23.86
CA GLU A 158 -42.19 -58.87 23.44
C GLU A 158 -41.84 -60.02 24.40
N LYS A 159 -40.57 -60.15 24.78
CA LYS A 159 -40.12 -61.13 25.77
C LYS A 159 -40.79 -60.94 27.13
N LEU A 160 -40.96 -59.70 27.59
CA LEU A 160 -41.67 -59.40 28.83
C LEU A 160 -43.16 -59.77 28.78
N VAL A 161 -43.82 -59.58 27.63
CA VAL A 161 -45.21 -60.01 27.40
C VAL A 161 -45.33 -61.54 27.37
N MET A 162 -44.31 -62.23 26.85
CA MET A 162 -44.27 -63.71 26.77
C MET A 162 -43.89 -64.38 28.09
N LEU A 163 -43.38 -63.65 29.08
CA LEU A 163 -43.22 -64.21 30.43
C LEU A 163 -44.61 -64.47 31.00
N PRO A 164 -44.92 -65.69 31.48
CA PRO A 164 -46.18 -65.95 32.15
C PRO A 164 -46.29 -64.96 33.31
N ARG A 165 -47.35 -64.14 33.29
CA ARG A 165 -47.71 -63.22 34.38
C ARG A 165 -47.75 -64.05 35.65
N ARG A 166 -46.68 -64.02 36.43
CA ARG A 166 -46.56 -64.78 37.67
C ARG A 166 -47.48 -64.10 38.68
N GLY A 167 -48.76 -64.41 38.59
CA GLY A 167 -49.84 -63.76 39.33
C GLY A 167 -50.00 -62.30 38.95
N SER A 168 -51.24 -61.84 38.79
CA SER A 168 -51.54 -60.46 39.18
C SER A 168 -50.96 -60.21 40.57
N ALA A 169 -50.51 -58.99 40.88
CA ALA A 169 -50.07 -58.64 42.24
C ALA A 169 -51.16 -58.95 43.31
N ALA A 170 -52.42 -59.06 42.89
CA ALA A 170 -53.56 -59.54 43.69
C ALA A 170 -53.50 -61.04 44.08
N ALA A 171 -52.78 -61.89 43.34
CA ALA A 171 -52.61 -63.31 43.67
C ALA A 171 -51.46 -63.60 44.65
N LEU A 172 -50.56 -62.62 44.86
CA LEU A 172 -49.44 -62.73 45.81
C LEU A 172 -49.77 -62.16 47.19
N HIS A 173 -50.79 -61.30 47.29
CA HIS A 173 -51.28 -60.72 48.54
C HIS A 173 -52.82 -60.71 48.55
N PRO A 174 -53.47 -61.82 48.93
CA PRO A 174 -54.92 -61.84 49.12
C PRO A 174 -55.31 -60.90 50.28
N SER A 175 -56.44 -60.20 50.14
CA SER A 175 -56.97 -59.34 51.20
C SER A 175 -57.60 -60.19 52.32
N ALA A 176 -57.78 -59.62 53.52
CA ALA A 176 -58.37 -60.36 54.64
C ALA A 176 -59.81 -60.83 54.32
N GLU A 177 -60.56 -60.09 53.53
CA GLU A 177 -61.92 -60.46 53.12
C GLU A 177 -61.94 -61.62 52.12
N ASP A 178 -60.87 -61.83 51.34
CA ASP A 178 -60.75 -62.93 50.39
C ASP A 178 -60.35 -64.27 51.07
N ILE A 179 -59.70 -64.20 52.23
CA ILE A 179 -59.22 -65.38 52.99
C ILE A 179 -60.32 -65.92 53.92
N TRP A 180 -61.25 -65.06 54.36
CA TRP A 180 -62.30 -65.41 55.32
C TRP A 180 -63.68 -65.46 54.64
N GLY A 181 -63.92 -66.51 53.87
CA GLY A 181 -65.25 -66.83 53.29
C GLY A 181 -66.19 -67.50 54.31
N GLU A 182 -67.49 -67.48 54.04
CA GLU A 182 -68.54 -67.93 54.99
C GLU A 182 -68.49 -69.42 55.39
N ASP A 183 -67.71 -70.28 54.72
CA ASP A 183 -67.73 -71.73 54.95
C ASP A 183 -66.34 -72.43 55.12
N GLU A 184 -65.22 -71.70 55.19
CA GLU A 184 -63.90 -72.35 55.38
C GLU A 184 -62.94 -71.53 56.26
N HIS A 185 -62.38 -72.15 57.30
CA HIS A 185 -61.43 -71.51 58.20
C HIS A 185 -60.02 -71.50 57.58
N PRO A 186 -59.31 -70.35 57.57
CA PRO A 186 -58.02 -70.24 56.89
C PRO A 186 -56.91 -71.03 57.59
N THR A 187 -55.99 -71.59 56.80
CA THR A 187 -54.82 -72.28 57.35
C THR A 187 -53.70 -71.31 57.72
N MET A 188 -52.78 -71.72 58.58
CA MET A 188 -51.62 -70.91 59.00
C MET A 188 -50.75 -70.42 57.84
N VAL A 189 -50.75 -71.16 56.71
CA VAL A 189 -50.02 -70.80 55.49
C VAL A 189 -50.71 -69.66 54.74
N ASP A 190 -52.02 -69.51 54.90
CA ASP A 190 -52.80 -68.45 54.26
C ASP A 190 -52.75 -67.15 55.07
N LEU A 191 -52.70 -67.26 56.40
CA LEU A 191 -52.45 -66.11 57.29
C LEU A 191 -51.06 -65.50 57.09
N ALA A 192 -50.04 -66.30 56.79
CA ALA A 192 -48.68 -65.81 56.53
C ALA A 192 -48.55 -64.98 55.24
N LYS A 193 -49.53 -65.06 54.33
CA LYS A 193 -49.56 -64.28 53.09
C LYS A 193 -50.19 -62.88 53.29
N LEU A 194 -50.81 -62.63 54.45
CA LEU A 194 -51.41 -61.35 54.81
C LEU A 194 -50.32 -60.38 55.32
N GLN A 195 -50.22 -59.18 54.75
CA GLN A 195 -49.34 -58.12 55.27
C GLN A 195 -50.02 -57.45 56.48
N LEU A 196 -49.64 -57.87 57.69
CA LEU A 196 -50.20 -57.38 58.96
C LEU A 196 -49.57 -56.06 59.48
N ASP A 197 -48.64 -55.46 58.74
CA ASP A 197 -47.88 -54.26 59.17
C ASP A 197 -48.70 -52.94 59.13
N GLY A 198 -50.01 -53.00 58.87
CA GLY A 198 -50.88 -51.83 58.65
C GLY A 198 -52.08 -51.70 59.59
N LEU A 199 -52.16 -52.44 60.70
CA LEU A 199 -53.28 -52.30 61.64
C LEU A 199 -53.06 -51.12 62.60
N PRO A 200 -53.96 -50.12 62.67
CA PRO A 200 -53.88 -49.06 63.67
C PRO A 200 -53.99 -49.67 65.08
N GLU A 201 -53.07 -49.31 65.98
CA GLU A 201 -53.11 -49.70 67.40
C GLU A 201 -54.48 -49.39 68.00
N ILE A 202 -55.34 -50.40 68.15
CA ILE A 202 -56.51 -50.31 69.04
C ILE A 202 -55.96 -50.51 70.46
N ARG A 203 -55.37 -49.44 71.00
CA ARG A 203 -54.97 -49.39 72.40
C ARG A 203 -56.24 -49.30 73.25
N SER A 204 -56.55 -50.44 73.85
CA SER A 204 -57.46 -50.68 74.97
C SER A 204 -57.74 -49.46 75.87
N GLU A 205 -58.97 -48.94 75.78
CA GLU A 205 -59.68 -48.41 76.93
C GLU A 205 -60.37 -49.57 77.64
N VAL A 206 -59.87 -49.99 78.80
CA VAL A 206 -60.66 -50.58 79.91
C VAL A 206 -59.86 -50.31 81.19
N GLY A 207 -60.56 -49.83 82.23
CA GLY A 207 -60.02 -49.33 83.50
C GLY A 207 -59.48 -50.36 84.47
#